data_AF-A0A182KC70-F1
#
_entry.id   AF-A0A182KC70-F1
#
_cell.length_a   1.000
_cell.length_b   1.000
_cell.length_c   1.000
_cell.angle_alpha   90.00
_cell.angle_beta   90.00
_cell.angle_gamma   90.00
#
_symmetry.space_group_name_H-M   'P 1'
#
loop_
_entity.id
_entity.type
_entity.pdbx_description
1 polymer ?
#
loop_
_entity_poly.entity_id
_entity_poly.type
_entity_poly.pdbx_seq_one_letter_code
_entity_poly.pdbx_strand_id
1 'polypeptide(L)'
;MTREEFNIATNDTTDGSSYGGHEWRRQLDSDRENVRINPPKRKVGVGCSALCVGMLIAIVVIIVLLCIGLIVVYENEGQVVAKVDLFAVELPAEQAVWFEANLAELRNAFRVVEENKKRAKNVILFIALDSAATPSAVQTRPVWESFPHVALLRPMALDGERASFNPTSMFCGIEAHRNTIGFDSAVKPWDDCISFPNTTHRAASILQWAQAVGRLTGVVTNGELVQPFPAALYAHTPNASWLYAGPNTQRCPDVRSQLLYGDIGKRLNVIAGTLNCPDEFCREAFESRWESERLDEESSYKLATEMKDLLDPALDEREYALGLFDQQTLAQPNAFHDLIVGALHILERPEGFVLVAIADPKVPITATEIDTAVRATLQKLNAVLDDSLIVVVRSDARDGESSFATVHATGPMAHLLHRVHDQTFLAHFISFAARIGRFRNADLTNFILQMV
;
A
#
# COMPACT_ATOMS: atom_id res chain seq x y z
N MET A 1 6.72 -34.64 6.35
CA MET A 1 5.31 -35.01 6.59
C MET A 1 4.50 -34.22 5.58
N THR A 2 3.84 -34.95 4.70
CA THR A 2 3.46 -34.57 3.34
C THR A 2 2.16 -33.78 3.28
N ARG A 3 2.16 -32.81 2.37
CA ARG A 3 1.07 -31.92 1.97
C ARG A 3 0.09 -32.70 1.09
N GLU A 4 -1.17 -32.82 1.49
CA GLU A 4 -2.23 -33.41 0.67
C GLU A 4 -2.76 -32.36 -0.31
N GLU A 5 -2.60 -32.64 -1.61
CA GLU A 5 -3.21 -31.89 -2.71
C GLU A 5 -4.49 -32.60 -3.17
N PHE A 6 -5.53 -31.81 -3.38
CA PHE A 6 -6.82 -32.21 -3.94
C PHE A 6 -6.67 -32.53 -5.44
N ASN A 7 -6.99 -33.78 -5.82
CA ASN A 7 -7.18 -34.19 -7.21
C ASN A 7 -8.69 -34.23 -7.53
N ILE A 8 -9.15 -33.39 -8.45
CA ILE A 8 -10.46 -33.54 -9.11
C ILE A 8 -10.20 -34.20 -10.47
N ALA A 9 -10.52 -35.50 -10.54
CA ALA A 9 -10.54 -36.25 -11.79
C ALA A 9 -11.95 -36.19 -12.40
N THR A 10 -11.99 -35.76 -13.65
CA THR A 10 -13.10 -35.88 -14.60
C THR A 10 -13.42 -37.35 -14.87
N ASN A 11 -14.69 -37.75 -14.78
CA ASN A 11 -15.19 -39.02 -15.30
C ASN A 11 -16.33 -38.75 -16.30
N ASP A 12 -15.99 -38.88 -17.57
CA ASP A 12 -16.92 -39.05 -18.68
C ASP A 12 -16.43 -40.28 -19.46
N THR A 13 -17.16 -41.40 -19.39
CA THR A 13 -17.05 -42.55 -20.30
C THR A 13 -18.43 -43.21 -20.32
N THR A 14 -19.11 -43.34 -21.46
CA THR A 14 -19.06 -44.46 -22.43
C THR A 14 -20.36 -44.31 -23.26
N ASP A 15 -20.52 -44.59 -24.55
CA ASP A 15 -19.87 -45.55 -25.44
C ASP A 15 -20.03 -45.09 -26.90
N GLY A 16 -18.96 -45.27 -27.68
CA GLY A 16 -19.01 -45.25 -29.14
C GLY A 16 -17.85 -46.09 -29.65
N SER A 17 -18.15 -47.23 -30.29
CA SER A 17 -17.13 -48.04 -30.96
C SER A 17 -17.57 -48.54 -32.33
N SER A 18 -16.72 -48.14 -33.30
CA SER A 18 -16.19 -48.94 -34.42
C SER A 18 -17.09 -49.18 -35.65
N TYR A 19 -16.62 -49.31 -36.89
CA TYR A 19 -15.33 -49.41 -37.61
C TYR A 19 -15.61 -48.71 -38.97
N GLY A 20 -14.70 -48.27 -39.84
CA GLY A 20 -13.27 -48.43 -40.06
C GLY A 20 -13.02 -47.85 -41.47
N GLY A 21 -11.84 -47.26 -41.71
CA GLY A 21 -11.48 -46.69 -43.01
C GLY A 21 -10.19 -47.32 -43.53
N HIS A 22 -10.24 -47.84 -44.76
CA HIS A 22 -9.16 -48.23 -45.67
C HIS A 22 -9.86 -48.28 -47.06
N GLU A 23 -9.35 -47.92 -48.25
CA GLU A 23 -7.99 -47.80 -48.74
C GLU A 23 -7.96 -47.21 -50.18
N TRP A 24 -6.97 -46.36 -50.46
CA TRP A 24 -6.17 -46.13 -51.69
C TRP A 24 -6.69 -46.34 -53.16
N ARG A 25 -6.60 -45.24 -53.94
CA ARG A 25 -5.83 -45.01 -55.22
C ARG A 25 -6.17 -45.72 -56.55
N ARG A 26 -5.93 -44.93 -57.64
CA ARG A 26 -5.69 -45.27 -59.08
C ARG A 26 -6.95 -45.61 -59.90
N GLN A 27 -7.11 -45.32 -61.19
CA GLN A 27 -6.28 -44.81 -62.29
C GLN A 27 -7.22 -44.36 -63.42
N LEU A 28 -6.98 -43.19 -64.01
CA LEU A 28 -6.90 -42.92 -65.47
C LEU A 28 -7.57 -43.86 -66.50
N ASP A 29 -8.23 -43.18 -67.43
CA ASP A 29 -8.30 -43.41 -68.89
C ASP A 29 -9.45 -44.18 -69.55
N SER A 30 -9.88 -43.57 -70.65
CA SER A 30 -10.69 -44.06 -71.79
C SER A 30 -12.17 -44.33 -71.48
N ASP A 31 -13.17 -43.88 -72.23
CA ASP A 31 -13.20 -43.46 -73.63
C ASP A 31 -14.43 -42.60 -73.91
N ARG A 32 -14.31 -41.78 -74.95
CA ARG A 32 -15.42 -41.09 -75.64
C ARG A 32 -16.41 -42.13 -76.20
N GLU A 33 -17.71 -41.93 -76.00
CA GLU A 33 -18.65 -41.83 -77.14
C GLU A 33 -20.05 -41.32 -76.76
N ASN A 34 -20.69 -40.72 -77.76
CA ASN A 34 -21.87 -39.87 -77.71
C ASN A 34 -23.18 -40.65 -77.49
N VAL A 35 -24.07 -40.16 -76.61
CA VAL A 35 -25.53 -40.29 -76.80
C VAL A 35 -26.24 -39.01 -76.31
N ARG A 36 -26.89 -38.30 -77.25
CA ARG A 36 -27.87 -37.23 -76.95
C ARG A 36 -29.18 -37.87 -76.48
N ILE A 37 -29.69 -37.53 -75.29
CA ILE A 37 -31.13 -37.57 -74.98
C ILE A 37 -31.49 -36.38 -74.08
N ASN A 38 -32.46 -35.58 -74.53
CA ASN A 38 -33.05 -34.44 -73.81
C ASN A 38 -33.94 -34.89 -72.62
N PRO A 39 -34.27 -33.99 -71.67
CA PRO A 39 -34.52 -34.33 -70.27
C PRO A 39 -36.00 -34.62 -69.96
N PRO A 40 -36.31 -35.22 -68.79
CA PRO A 40 -37.57 -34.98 -68.11
C PRO A 40 -37.36 -34.18 -66.82
N LYS A 41 -37.94 -32.98 -66.80
CA LYS A 41 -38.18 -32.19 -65.59
C LYS A 41 -39.04 -33.01 -64.63
N ARG A 42 -38.52 -33.30 -63.43
CA ARG A 42 -39.34 -33.69 -62.27
C ARG A 42 -39.14 -32.63 -61.19
N LYS A 43 -40.11 -31.73 -61.07
CA LYS A 43 -40.24 -30.80 -59.94
C LYS A 43 -40.55 -31.63 -58.69
N VAL A 44 -39.68 -31.57 -57.69
CA VAL A 44 -40.00 -31.94 -56.31
C VAL A 44 -39.98 -30.65 -55.50
N GLY A 45 -41.09 -30.37 -54.82
CA GLY A 45 -41.37 -29.10 -54.17
C GLY A 45 -40.40 -28.77 -53.05
N VAL A 46 -39.73 -27.63 -53.19
CA VAL A 46 -39.07 -26.91 -52.11
C VAL A 46 -40.16 -26.10 -51.40
N GLY A 47 -40.64 -26.63 -50.28
CA GLY A 47 -41.76 -26.02 -49.55
C GLY A 47 -41.81 -26.44 -48.10
N CYS A 48 -40.66 -26.49 -47.41
CA CYS A 48 -40.63 -26.63 -45.94
C CYS A 48 -39.30 -26.23 -45.27
N SER A 49 -38.44 -25.41 -45.90
CA SER A 49 -37.13 -25.07 -45.31
C SER A 49 -37.07 -23.70 -44.63
N ALA A 50 -37.85 -22.70 -45.08
CA ALA A 50 -37.80 -21.35 -44.52
C ALA A 50 -38.58 -21.21 -43.20
N LEU A 51 -39.73 -21.89 -43.08
CA LEU A 51 -40.56 -21.87 -41.86
C LEU A 51 -39.86 -22.59 -40.69
N CYS A 52 -39.18 -23.71 -40.94
CA CYS A 52 -38.46 -24.44 -39.92
C CYS A 52 -37.22 -23.68 -39.41
N VAL A 53 -36.50 -22.99 -40.30
CA VAL A 53 -35.36 -22.15 -39.90
C VAL A 53 -35.83 -20.91 -39.12
N GLY A 54 -36.93 -20.28 -39.54
CA GLY A 54 -37.53 -19.16 -38.81
C GLY A 54 -38.00 -19.54 -37.40
N MET A 55 -38.61 -20.72 -37.23
CA MET A 55 -39.03 -21.23 -35.92
C MET A 55 -37.83 -21.53 -35.01
N LEU A 56 -36.73 -22.06 -35.55
CA LEU A 56 -35.50 -22.32 -34.79
C LEU A 56 -34.86 -21.03 -34.28
N ILE A 57 -34.79 -20.00 -35.12
CA ILE A 57 -34.27 -18.68 -34.72
C ILE A 57 -35.15 -18.06 -33.64
N ALA A 58 -36.48 -18.14 -33.78
CA ALA A 58 -37.41 -17.62 -32.78
C ALA A 58 -37.26 -18.33 -31.42
N ILE A 59 -37.09 -19.66 -31.41
CA ILE A 59 -36.87 -20.43 -30.18
C ILE A 59 -35.55 -20.04 -29.52
N VAL A 60 -34.47 -19.89 -30.28
CA VAL A 60 -33.17 -19.47 -29.73
C VAL A 60 -33.26 -18.06 -29.14
N VAL A 61 -33.94 -17.12 -29.81
CA VAL A 61 -34.16 -15.76 -29.28
C VAL A 61 -34.97 -15.79 -27.99
N ILE A 62 -36.02 -16.62 -27.91
CA ILE A 62 -36.82 -16.78 -26.69
C ILE A 62 -35.98 -17.35 -25.55
N ILE A 63 -35.16 -18.37 -25.82
CA ILE A 63 -34.26 -18.96 -24.81
C ILE A 63 -33.25 -17.92 -24.31
N VAL A 64 -32.64 -17.14 -25.21
CA VAL A 64 -31.70 -16.08 -24.84
C VAL A 64 -32.38 -15.01 -23.98
N LEU A 65 -33.59 -14.57 -24.35
CA LEU A 65 -34.35 -13.60 -23.54
C LEU A 65 -34.73 -14.16 -22.17
N LEU A 66 -35.07 -15.45 -22.10
CA LEU A 66 -35.38 -16.13 -20.84
C LEU A 66 -34.13 -16.26 -19.96
N CYS A 67 -32.97 -16.58 -20.55
CA CYS A 67 -31.68 -16.58 -19.85
C CYS A 67 -31.29 -15.18 -19.34
N ILE A 68 -31.46 -14.13 -20.15
CA ILE A 68 -31.22 -12.74 -19.71
C ILE A 68 -32.19 -12.37 -18.58
N GLY A 69 -33.47 -12.74 -18.70
CA GLY A 69 -34.47 -12.51 -17.66
C GLY A 69 -34.12 -13.21 -16.35
N LEU A 70 -33.67 -14.47 -16.41
CA LEU A 70 -33.21 -15.22 -15.24
C LEU A 70 -31.96 -14.62 -14.61
N ILE A 71 -30.99 -14.16 -15.42
CA ILE A 71 -29.78 -13.48 -14.93
C ILE A 71 -30.16 -12.17 -14.21
N VAL A 72 -31.05 -11.36 -14.79
CA VAL A 72 -31.51 -10.11 -14.18
C VAL A 72 -32.28 -10.37 -12.88
N VAL A 73 -33.13 -11.39 -12.84
CA VAL A 73 -33.85 -11.78 -11.61
C VAL A 73 -32.87 -12.28 -10.54
N TYR A 74 -31.88 -13.08 -10.93
CA TYR A 74 -30.85 -13.60 -10.02
C TYR A 74 -29.94 -12.49 -9.48
N GLU A 75 -29.56 -11.50 -10.29
CA GLU A 75 -28.83 -10.32 -9.83
C GLU A 75 -29.69 -9.45 -8.89
N ASN A 76 -31.00 -9.37 -9.12
CA ASN A 76 -31.91 -8.60 -8.24
C ASN A 76 -32.13 -9.27 -6.88
N GLU A 77 -32.14 -10.61 -6.79
CA GLU A 77 -32.24 -11.30 -5.49
C GLU A 77 -30.97 -11.15 -4.63
N GLY A 78 -29.83 -10.80 -5.24
CA GLY A 78 -28.58 -10.48 -4.54
C GLY A 78 -28.52 -9.05 -3.96
N GLN A 79 -29.37 -8.13 -4.44
CA GLN A 79 -29.48 -6.77 -3.91
C GLN A 79 -30.71 -6.64 -3.01
N VAL A 80 -30.67 -7.28 -1.84
CA VAL A 80 -31.59 -6.93 -0.74
C VAL A 80 -31.11 -5.61 -0.11
N VAL A 81 -31.20 -4.51 -0.85
CA VAL A 81 -31.34 -3.20 -0.21
C VAL A 81 -32.77 -3.19 0.33
N ALA A 82 -32.96 -3.82 1.49
CA ALA A 82 -34.22 -3.77 2.20
C ALA A 82 -34.59 -2.29 2.34
N LYS A 83 -35.64 -1.85 1.63
CA LYS A 83 -36.32 -0.61 1.99
C LYS A 83 -36.96 -0.87 3.35
N VAL A 84 -36.19 -0.62 4.40
CA VAL A 84 -36.71 -0.64 5.76
C VAL A 84 -37.57 0.60 5.88
N ASP A 85 -38.89 0.41 5.84
CA ASP A 85 -39.82 1.47 6.18
C ASP A 85 -39.58 1.83 7.65
N LEU A 86 -39.01 3.01 7.90
CA LEU A 86 -38.79 3.52 9.25
C LEU A 86 -40.15 3.72 9.90
N PHE A 87 -40.44 2.99 10.99
CA PHE A 87 -41.60 3.28 11.80
C PHE A 87 -41.46 4.68 12.41
N ALA A 88 -42.35 5.59 12.03
CA ALA A 88 -42.40 6.94 12.58
C ALA A 88 -42.93 6.89 14.02
N VAL A 89 -42.00 6.82 14.97
CA VAL A 89 -42.27 7.01 16.40
C VAL A 89 -41.87 8.42 16.76
N GLU A 90 -42.74 9.18 17.42
CA GLU A 90 -42.38 10.50 17.96
C GLU A 90 -41.38 10.30 19.11
N LEU A 91 -40.12 10.68 18.87
CA LEU A 91 -39.05 10.61 19.86
C LEU A 91 -38.98 11.93 20.66
N PRO A 92 -38.69 11.87 21.97
CA PRO A 92 -38.27 13.05 22.74
C PRO A 92 -37.13 13.80 22.05
N ALA A 93 -37.08 15.12 22.20
CA ALA A 93 -36.13 15.98 21.48
C ALA A 93 -34.66 15.52 21.61
N GLU A 94 -34.23 15.08 22.80
CA GLU A 94 -32.87 14.57 23.00
C GLU A 94 -32.61 13.24 22.25
N GLN A 95 -33.60 12.35 22.21
CA GLN A 95 -33.50 11.07 21.49
C GLN A 95 -33.51 11.28 19.97
N ALA A 96 -34.28 12.25 19.48
CA ALA A 96 -34.35 12.60 18.07
C ALA A 96 -32.98 13.05 17.54
N VAL A 97 -32.23 13.85 18.31
CA VAL A 97 -30.88 14.30 17.93
C VAL A 97 -29.94 13.11 17.68
N TRP A 98 -29.90 12.14 18.60
CA TRP A 98 -29.05 10.94 18.45
C TRP A 98 -29.56 10.02 17.33
N PHE A 99 -30.88 9.89 17.19
CA PHE A 99 -31.48 9.08 16.13
C PHE A 99 -31.12 9.61 14.74
N GLU A 100 -31.25 10.92 14.52
CA GLU A 100 -30.90 11.56 13.25
C GLU A 100 -29.39 11.46 12.95
N ALA A 101 -28.54 11.66 13.95
CA ALA A 101 -27.09 11.52 13.80
C ALA A 101 -26.68 10.08 13.43
N ASN A 102 -27.23 9.09 14.13
CA ASN A 102 -26.96 7.67 13.84
C ASN A 102 -27.56 7.22 12.49
N LEU A 103 -28.71 7.78 12.09
CA LEU A 103 -29.28 7.51 10.78
C LEU A 103 -28.38 8.06 9.66
N ALA A 104 -27.75 9.22 9.86
CA ALA A 104 -26.75 9.75 8.94
C ALA A 104 -25.49 8.87 8.89
N GLU A 105 -24.99 8.39 10.04
CA GLU A 105 -23.87 7.44 10.08
C GLU A 105 -24.22 6.11 9.37
N LEU A 106 -25.42 5.57 9.59
CA LEU A 106 -25.89 4.36 8.93
C LEU A 106 -26.01 4.54 7.41
N ARG A 107 -26.55 5.68 6.95
CA ARG A 107 -26.59 6.03 5.52
C ARG A 107 -25.18 6.11 4.91
N ASN A 108 -24.22 6.65 5.66
CA ASN A 108 -22.82 6.67 5.23
C ASN A 108 -22.22 5.26 5.17
N ALA A 109 -22.53 4.39 6.14
CA ALA A 109 -22.08 2.99 6.15
C ALA A 109 -22.65 2.17 4.98
N PHE A 110 -23.84 2.51 4.49
CA PHE A 110 -24.44 1.91 3.30
C PHE A 110 -23.85 2.43 1.98
N ARG A 111 -23.04 3.50 1.98
CA ARG A 111 -22.32 3.91 0.77
C ARG A 111 -21.33 2.80 0.45
N VAL A 112 -21.65 2.01 -0.58
CA VAL A 112 -20.72 1.01 -1.12
C VAL A 112 -19.46 1.76 -1.52
N VAL A 113 -18.40 1.55 -0.75
CA VAL A 113 -17.07 2.00 -1.13
C VAL A 113 -16.62 1.06 -2.22
N GLU A 114 -16.64 1.51 -3.47
CA GLU A 114 -16.06 0.74 -4.56
C GLU A 114 -14.61 0.40 -4.21
N GLU A 115 -14.27 -0.88 -4.27
CA GLU A 115 -12.92 -1.35 -3.99
C GLU A 115 -11.96 -0.76 -5.02
N ASN A 116 -11.16 0.23 -4.61
CA ASN A 116 -10.13 0.78 -5.48
C ASN A 116 -9.01 -0.25 -5.65
N LYS A 117 -9.05 -1.02 -6.74
CA LYS A 117 -8.06 -2.05 -7.12
C LYS A 117 -6.92 -1.50 -7.99
N LYS A 118 -6.79 -0.18 -8.12
CA LYS A 118 -5.69 0.45 -8.87
C LYS A 118 -4.35 0.20 -8.16
N ARG A 119 -3.26 0.50 -8.85
CA ARG A 119 -1.92 0.55 -8.23
C ARG A 119 -1.74 1.91 -7.56
N ALA A 120 -1.29 1.93 -6.31
CA ALA A 120 -0.86 3.15 -5.65
C ALA A 120 0.40 3.70 -6.35
N LYS A 121 0.28 4.91 -6.91
CA LYS A 121 1.41 5.64 -7.47
C LYS A 121 2.16 6.40 -6.39
N ASN A 122 1.39 6.99 -5.47
CA ASN A 122 1.88 7.75 -4.32
C ASN A 122 1.47 7.01 -3.05
N VAL A 123 2.37 6.94 -2.06
CA VAL A 123 2.09 6.39 -0.74
C VAL A 123 2.56 7.38 0.31
N ILE A 124 1.67 7.73 1.24
CA ILE A 124 1.98 8.58 2.39
C ILE A 124 1.58 7.84 3.64
N LEU A 125 2.56 7.66 4.53
CA LEU A 125 2.39 6.94 5.78
C LEU A 125 2.67 7.87 6.95
N PHE A 126 1.62 8.18 7.71
CA PHE A 126 1.71 8.90 8.98
C PHE A 126 1.83 7.88 10.11
N ILE A 127 2.92 7.92 10.86
CA ILE A 127 3.19 7.05 12.00
C ILE A 127 3.20 7.90 13.27
N ALA A 128 2.21 7.72 14.14
CA ALA A 128 2.12 8.37 15.44
C ALA A 128 1.87 7.33 16.53
N LEU A 129 2.91 6.57 16.85
CA LEU A 129 2.86 5.50 17.84
C LEU A 129 3.29 6.05 19.20
N ASP A 130 2.45 5.87 20.21
CA ASP A 130 2.70 6.25 21.61
C ASP A 130 3.07 7.75 21.78
N SER A 131 2.73 8.58 20.79
CA SER A 131 3.07 10.01 20.72
C SER A 131 1.89 10.92 21.07
N ALA A 132 0.70 10.34 21.18
CA ALA A 132 -0.54 11.10 21.33
C ALA A 132 -0.83 11.46 22.78
N ALA A 133 -0.95 12.77 23.05
CA ALA A 133 -1.45 13.27 24.32
C ALA A 133 -2.92 12.88 24.55
N THR A 134 -3.29 12.72 25.83
CA THR A 134 -4.64 12.39 26.30
C THR A 134 -5.69 13.30 25.65
N PRO A 135 -6.81 12.77 25.13
CA PRO A 135 -7.81 13.58 24.43
C PRO A 135 -8.38 14.69 25.34
N SER A 136 -8.39 15.92 24.82
CA SER A 136 -9.13 17.03 25.42
C SER A 136 -10.63 16.80 25.28
N ALA A 137 -11.41 17.23 26.27
CA ALA A 137 -12.86 16.98 26.39
C ALA A 137 -13.73 17.55 25.24
N VAL A 138 -13.14 18.33 24.32
CA VAL A 138 -13.80 18.88 23.13
C VAL A 138 -12.92 18.56 21.92
N GLN A 139 -13.09 17.38 21.32
CA GLN A 139 -12.42 17.01 20.07
C GLN A 139 -13.45 16.93 18.93
N THR A 140 -13.28 17.81 17.94
CA THR A 140 -13.78 17.58 16.59
C THR A 140 -13.15 16.30 16.05
N ARG A 141 -13.96 15.40 15.47
CA ARG A 141 -13.46 14.14 14.88
C ARG A 141 -12.42 14.44 13.80
N PRO A 142 -11.20 13.88 13.90
CA PRO A 142 -10.19 14.01 12.85
C PRO A 142 -10.65 13.44 11.50
N VAL A 143 -10.11 13.97 10.40
CA VAL A 143 -10.49 13.62 9.04
C VAL A 143 -10.18 12.16 8.69
N TRP A 144 -9.11 11.57 9.23
CA TRP A 144 -8.80 10.16 8.97
C TRP A 144 -9.80 9.20 9.61
N GLU A 145 -10.57 9.63 10.62
CA GLU A 145 -11.66 8.80 11.15
C GLU A 145 -12.80 8.64 10.14
N SER A 146 -12.86 9.51 9.14
CA SER A 146 -13.79 9.39 8.00
C SER A 146 -13.25 8.52 6.86
N PHE A 147 -12.02 8.00 6.97
CA PHE A 147 -11.48 7.11 5.95
C PHE A 147 -12.30 5.81 5.89
N PRO A 148 -12.54 5.27 4.68
CA PRO A 148 -13.46 4.16 4.48
C PRO A 148 -12.97 2.83 5.07
N HIS A 149 -11.67 2.70 5.32
CA HIS A 149 -11.06 1.46 5.77
C HIS A 149 -10.27 1.66 7.06
N VAL A 150 -10.50 0.76 8.01
CA VAL A 150 -9.85 0.75 9.32
C VAL A 150 -9.48 -0.67 9.71
N ALA A 151 -8.28 -0.82 10.27
CA ALA A 151 -7.80 -2.06 10.84
C ALA A 151 -7.08 -1.81 12.17
N LEU A 152 -6.82 -2.88 12.91
CA LEU A 152 -5.96 -2.88 14.09
C LEU A 152 -4.63 -3.55 13.76
N LEU A 153 -3.53 -2.95 14.20
CA LEU A 153 -2.18 -3.47 14.05
C LEU A 153 -1.68 -3.99 15.40
N ARG A 154 -1.31 -5.27 15.45
CA ARG A 154 -0.81 -5.94 16.64
C ARG A 154 0.70 -5.67 16.82
N PRO A 155 1.13 -5.16 17.99
CA PRO A 155 2.55 -5.06 18.34
C PRO A 155 3.15 -6.44 18.62
N MET A 156 4.49 -6.55 18.58
CA MET A 156 5.17 -7.79 18.96
C MET A 156 5.26 -7.91 20.47
N ALA A 157 4.87 -9.07 20.99
CA ALA A 157 5.17 -9.52 22.35
C ALA A 157 6.32 -10.52 22.29
N LEU A 158 7.41 -10.25 23.02
CA LEU A 158 8.47 -11.22 23.28
C LEU A 158 8.27 -11.76 24.70
N ASP A 159 8.55 -13.04 24.93
CA ASP A 159 8.33 -13.71 26.21
C ASP A 159 8.91 -12.90 27.39
N GLY A 160 8.04 -12.48 28.31
CA GLY A 160 8.42 -11.74 29.53
C GLY A 160 8.63 -10.23 29.35
N GLU A 161 8.52 -9.69 28.14
CA GLU A 161 8.61 -8.24 27.87
C GLU A 161 7.27 -7.63 27.48
N ARG A 162 7.13 -6.33 27.76
CA ARG A 162 5.95 -5.54 27.34
C ARG A 162 5.87 -5.50 25.82
N ALA A 163 4.68 -5.64 25.25
CA ALA A 163 4.48 -5.51 23.82
C ALA A 163 4.93 -4.14 23.33
N SER A 164 5.50 -4.09 22.12
CA SER A 164 5.90 -2.84 21.45
C SER A 164 5.94 -3.03 19.94
N PHE A 165 5.80 -1.93 19.21
CA PHE A 165 6.06 -1.93 17.77
C PHE A 165 7.56 -2.03 17.49
N ASN A 166 7.91 -2.83 16.50
CA ASN A 166 9.27 -3.01 16.01
C ASN A 166 9.40 -2.30 14.64
N PRO A 167 10.27 -1.29 14.50
CA PRO A 167 10.47 -0.56 13.25
C PRO A 167 10.77 -1.43 12.04
N THR A 168 11.67 -2.41 12.20
CA THR A 168 12.05 -3.33 11.12
C THR A 168 10.87 -4.19 10.70
N SER A 169 10.05 -4.64 11.65
CA SER A 169 8.83 -5.36 11.33
C SER A 169 7.84 -4.52 10.55
N MET A 170 7.59 -3.29 10.98
CA MET A 170 6.64 -2.40 10.31
C MET A 170 7.07 -2.00 8.89
N PHE A 171 8.36 -1.72 8.68
CA PHE A 171 8.85 -1.14 7.43
C PHE A 171 9.53 -2.13 6.50
N CYS A 172 9.96 -3.30 6.97
CA CYS A 172 10.56 -4.35 6.15
C CYS A 172 9.69 -5.62 6.05
N GLY A 173 8.64 -5.74 6.88
CA GLY A 173 7.65 -6.81 6.79
C GLY A 173 8.14 -8.17 7.27
N ILE A 174 9.10 -8.19 8.19
CA ILE A 174 9.65 -9.43 8.76
C ILE A 174 9.73 -9.36 10.27
N GLU A 175 9.74 -10.50 10.93
CA GLU A 175 10.03 -10.54 12.36
C GLU A 175 11.52 -10.27 12.58
N ALA A 176 11.80 -9.38 13.54
CA ALA A 176 13.14 -8.95 13.88
C ALA A 176 13.26 -8.82 15.40
N HIS A 177 14.46 -9.02 15.92
CA HIS A 177 14.71 -8.79 17.34
C HIS A 177 14.67 -7.30 17.68
N ARG A 178 14.30 -6.99 18.93
CA ARG A 178 14.45 -5.63 19.47
C ARG A 178 15.92 -5.22 19.48
N ASN A 179 16.17 -3.92 19.43
CA ASN A 179 17.52 -3.34 19.41
C ASN A 179 18.38 -3.72 18.19
N THR A 180 17.78 -4.32 17.15
CA THR A 180 18.37 -4.44 15.81
C THR A 180 17.58 -3.58 14.84
N ILE A 181 18.24 -3.09 13.79
CA ILE A 181 17.62 -2.25 12.76
C ILE A 181 17.92 -2.88 11.40
N GLY A 182 16.88 -3.15 10.62
CA GLY A 182 17.00 -3.63 9.24
C GLY A 182 17.49 -5.08 9.10
N PHE A 183 17.59 -5.87 10.17
CA PHE A 183 17.98 -7.27 10.08
C PHE A 183 16.82 -8.22 10.40
N ASP A 184 16.89 -9.43 9.86
CA ASP A 184 15.99 -10.52 10.26
C ASP A 184 16.30 -11.04 11.68
N SER A 185 15.45 -11.91 12.19
CA SER A 185 15.60 -12.53 13.51
C SER A 185 16.80 -13.49 13.62
N ALA A 186 17.55 -13.79 12.55
CA ALA A 186 18.77 -14.56 12.67
C ALA A 186 19.92 -13.73 13.28
N VAL A 187 19.87 -12.41 13.12
CA VAL A 187 20.83 -11.48 13.71
C VAL A 187 20.45 -11.18 15.15
N LYS A 188 21.31 -11.58 16.09
CA LYS A 188 21.06 -11.31 17.50
C LYS A 188 21.38 -9.85 17.84
N PRO A 189 20.64 -9.24 18.78
CA PRO A 189 20.99 -7.93 19.28
C PRO A 189 22.36 -7.95 19.94
N TRP A 190 23.14 -6.87 19.77
CA TRP A 190 24.49 -6.72 20.32
C TRP A 190 25.51 -7.75 19.81
N ASP A 191 25.19 -8.49 18.75
CA ASP A 191 26.13 -9.43 18.14
C ASP A 191 27.38 -8.68 17.62
N ASP A 192 28.53 -9.35 17.67
CA ASP A 192 29.81 -8.73 17.39
C ASP A 192 29.85 -8.24 15.95
N CYS A 193 30.23 -6.97 15.77
CA CYS A 193 30.38 -6.32 14.47
C CYS A 193 31.18 -7.15 13.43
N ILE A 194 32.07 -8.02 13.91
CA ILE A 194 33.01 -8.81 13.12
C ILE A 194 32.31 -9.97 12.38
N SER A 195 31.16 -10.45 12.86
CA SER A 195 30.43 -11.60 12.31
C SER A 195 29.72 -11.32 10.98
N PHE A 196 29.67 -10.05 10.53
CA PHE A 196 28.68 -9.59 9.54
C PHE A 196 29.22 -9.09 8.19
N PRO A 197 29.78 -9.95 7.34
CA PRO A 197 29.85 -9.68 5.90
C PRO A 197 28.72 -10.33 5.10
N ASN A 198 27.77 -11.06 5.72
CA ASN A 198 26.73 -11.75 4.96
C ASN A 198 25.49 -10.86 4.74
N THR A 199 25.37 -10.30 3.53
CA THR A 199 24.24 -9.46 3.10
C THR A 199 22.89 -10.18 3.10
N THR A 200 22.88 -11.51 3.27
CA THR A 200 21.69 -12.37 3.24
C THR A 200 20.65 -12.06 4.31
N HIS A 201 21.06 -11.48 5.44
CA HIS A 201 20.16 -11.18 6.56
C HIS A 201 19.65 -9.73 6.56
N ARG A 202 20.11 -8.90 5.62
CA ARG A 202 19.62 -7.52 5.50
C ARG A 202 18.21 -7.52 4.94
N ALA A 203 17.29 -6.95 5.70
CA ALA A 203 15.93 -6.71 5.31
C ALA A 203 15.84 -5.42 4.49
N ALA A 204 15.18 -5.49 3.35
CA ALA A 204 14.90 -4.32 2.54
C ALA A 204 13.63 -3.62 3.03
N SER A 205 13.71 -2.30 3.19
CA SER A 205 12.59 -1.48 3.65
C SER A 205 11.64 -1.09 2.50
N ILE A 206 10.47 -0.58 2.85
CA ILE A 206 9.53 0.03 1.88
C ILE A 206 10.18 1.15 1.03
N LEU A 207 11.13 1.92 1.57
CA LEU A 207 11.82 2.96 0.81
C LEU A 207 12.86 2.37 -0.13
N GLN A 208 13.62 1.35 0.30
CA GLN A 208 14.54 0.66 -0.60
C GLN A 208 13.78 0.01 -1.77
N TRP A 209 12.60 -0.59 -1.49
CA TRP A 209 11.73 -1.14 -2.53
C TRP A 209 11.19 -0.09 -3.49
N ALA A 210 10.83 1.09 -2.97
CA ALA A 210 10.38 2.22 -3.78
C ALA A 210 11.51 2.76 -4.69
N GLN A 211 12.71 2.98 -4.13
CA GLN A 211 13.89 3.39 -4.90
C GLN A 211 14.23 2.39 -6.01
N ALA A 212 14.12 1.08 -5.74
CA ALA A 212 14.43 0.03 -6.71
C ALA A 212 13.51 0.03 -7.95
N VAL A 213 12.34 0.69 -7.87
CA VAL A 213 11.41 0.88 -9.00
C VAL A 213 11.39 2.32 -9.52
N GLY A 214 12.31 3.16 -9.07
CA GLY A 214 12.42 4.56 -9.50
C GLY A 214 11.34 5.47 -8.91
N ARG A 215 10.79 5.15 -7.73
CA ARG A 215 9.90 6.06 -6.99
C ARG A 215 10.74 7.02 -6.15
N LEU A 216 10.27 8.25 -6.01
CA LEU A 216 10.88 9.21 -5.09
C LEU A 216 10.62 8.78 -3.65
N THR A 217 11.53 9.11 -2.75
CA THR A 217 11.44 8.66 -1.35
C THR A 217 11.74 9.78 -0.38
N GLY A 218 10.95 9.86 0.69
CA GLY A 218 11.13 10.86 1.73
C GLY A 218 10.91 10.30 3.12
N VAL A 219 11.73 10.77 4.06
CA VAL A 219 11.56 10.53 5.50
C VAL A 219 11.48 11.88 6.19
N VAL A 220 10.39 12.10 6.91
CA VAL A 220 10.24 13.28 7.77
C VAL A 220 9.87 12.88 9.17
N THR A 221 10.38 13.58 10.17
CA THR A 221 10.04 13.37 11.57
C THR A 221 10.17 14.66 12.37
N ASN A 222 9.31 14.85 13.38
CA ASN A 222 9.47 15.93 14.36
C ASN A 222 10.53 15.60 15.44
N GLY A 223 11.18 14.43 15.36
CA GLY A 223 12.26 14.01 16.24
C GLY A 223 13.54 13.69 15.49
N GLU A 224 14.33 12.77 16.03
CA GLU A 224 15.68 12.47 15.51
C GLU A 224 15.67 11.47 14.34
N LEU A 225 16.31 11.84 13.23
CA LEU A 225 16.40 11.03 12.00
C LEU A 225 17.19 9.73 12.16
N VAL A 226 18.01 9.62 13.20
CA VAL A 226 18.83 8.43 13.49
C VAL A 226 18.13 7.45 14.43
N GLN A 227 16.99 7.81 15.02
CA GLN A 227 16.27 6.93 15.94
C GLN A 227 15.72 5.69 15.21
N PRO A 228 15.39 4.60 15.92
CA PRO A 228 15.07 3.31 15.31
C PRO A 228 13.96 3.33 14.26
N PHE A 229 12.91 4.15 14.43
CA PHE A 229 11.80 4.25 13.48
C PHE A 229 12.25 4.84 12.13
N PRO A 230 12.79 6.07 12.06
CA PRO A 230 13.38 6.58 10.83
C PRO A 230 14.51 5.69 10.27
N ALA A 231 15.40 5.21 11.14
CA ALA A 231 16.56 4.42 10.77
C ALA A 231 16.20 3.10 10.06
N ALA A 232 15.14 2.41 10.47
CA ALA A 232 14.71 1.16 9.82
C ALA A 232 14.29 1.34 8.36
N LEU A 233 14.08 2.58 7.90
CA LEU A 233 13.80 2.87 6.50
C LEU A 233 15.07 2.86 5.62
N TYR A 234 16.27 3.01 6.19
CA TYR A 234 17.50 3.18 5.40
C TYR A 234 18.75 2.49 5.95
N ALA A 235 18.80 2.12 7.22
CA ALA A 235 19.99 1.61 7.90
C ALA A 235 19.87 0.12 8.28
N HIS A 236 21.03 -0.49 8.43
CA HIS A 236 21.24 -1.87 8.86
C HIS A 236 22.26 -1.88 10.00
N THR A 237 21.82 -2.16 11.23
CA THR A 237 22.73 -2.29 12.39
C THR A 237 22.26 -3.40 13.35
N PRO A 238 23.16 -4.29 13.82
CA PRO A 238 22.83 -5.27 14.85
C PRO A 238 22.66 -4.63 16.24
N ASN A 239 22.98 -3.34 16.37
CA ASN A 239 22.81 -2.58 17.60
C ASN A 239 22.20 -1.20 17.30
N ALA A 240 20.95 -1.02 17.71
CA ALA A 240 20.18 0.21 17.54
C ALA A 240 20.75 1.41 18.31
N SER A 241 21.68 1.21 19.25
CA SER A 241 22.35 2.29 19.98
C SER A 241 23.51 2.93 19.19
N TRP A 242 23.94 2.36 18.06
CA TRP A 242 25.00 2.93 17.21
C TRP A 242 24.50 4.07 16.33
N LEU A 243 23.99 5.13 16.96
CA LEU A 243 23.35 6.25 16.28
C LEU A 243 24.36 7.16 15.55
N TYR A 244 25.40 7.59 16.28
CA TYR A 244 26.42 8.52 15.81
C TYR A 244 27.84 7.93 15.80
N ALA A 245 28.04 6.83 16.53
CA ALA A 245 29.31 6.13 16.63
C ALA A 245 29.09 4.61 16.60
N GLY A 246 29.71 3.96 15.62
CA GLY A 246 29.77 2.51 15.47
C GLY A 246 31.18 1.99 15.77
N PRO A 247 31.33 0.69 16.04
CA PRO A 247 32.63 0.11 16.38
C PRO A 247 33.62 0.12 15.20
N ASN A 248 33.11 0.17 13.96
CA ASN A 248 33.95 0.22 12.77
C ASN A 248 33.20 0.87 11.60
N THR A 249 33.70 2.00 11.08
CA THR A 249 33.03 2.77 10.01
C THR A 249 32.85 2.02 8.69
N GLN A 250 33.67 1.01 8.39
CA GLN A 250 33.57 0.26 7.13
C GLN A 250 32.68 -0.99 7.25
N ARG A 251 32.70 -1.66 8.42
CA ARG A 251 31.97 -2.92 8.62
C ARG A 251 30.64 -2.71 9.34
N CYS A 252 30.63 -1.85 10.35
CA CYS A 252 29.47 -1.52 11.16
C CYS A 252 29.37 0.00 11.33
N PRO A 253 29.08 0.72 10.23
CA PRO A 253 28.87 2.14 10.29
C PRO A 253 27.70 2.47 11.23
N ASP A 254 27.82 3.60 11.93
CA ASP A 254 26.71 4.18 12.66
C ASP A 254 25.55 4.59 11.75
N VAL A 255 24.37 4.73 12.32
CA VAL A 255 23.14 5.05 11.59
C VAL A 255 23.26 6.38 10.83
N ARG A 256 23.85 7.42 11.42
CA ARG A 256 24.06 8.71 10.72
C ARG A 256 24.95 8.52 9.49
N SER A 257 26.05 7.79 9.60
CA SER A 257 26.91 7.48 8.45
C SER A 257 26.16 6.71 7.35
N GLN A 258 25.24 5.82 7.72
CA GLN A 258 24.38 5.11 6.76
C GLN A 258 23.32 6.02 6.11
N LEU A 259 22.81 7.03 6.82
CA LEU A 259 21.94 8.05 6.23
C LEU A 259 22.65 8.86 5.15
N LEU A 260 23.93 9.20 5.39
CA LEU A 260 24.72 10.02 4.48
C LEU A 260 25.30 9.22 3.32
N TYR A 261 26.00 8.13 3.62
CA TYR A 261 26.78 7.37 2.62
C TYR A 261 26.11 6.06 2.19
N GLY A 262 25.12 5.59 2.93
CA GLY A 262 24.45 4.33 2.64
C GLY A 262 23.62 4.41 1.36
N ASP A 263 23.47 3.27 0.69
CA ASP A 263 22.81 3.20 -0.62
C ASP A 263 21.34 3.65 -0.60
N ILE A 264 20.68 3.60 0.55
CA ILE A 264 19.29 4.02 0.68
C ILE A 264 19.22 5.50 1.09
N GLY A 265 19.96 5.86 2.15
CA GLY A 265 19.98 7.21 2.71
C GLY A 265 20.39 8.27 1.70
N LYS A 266 21.48 8.03 0.95
CA LYS A 266 21.97 8.95 -0.09
C LYS A 266 21.02 9.14 -1.28
N ARG A 267 19.97 8.31 -1.41
CA ARG A 267 18.97 8.41 -2.49
C ARG A 267 17.62 8.95 -2.00
N LEU A 268 17.50 9.30 -0.72
CA LEU A 268 16.31 9.97 -0.22
C LEU A 268 16.23 11.37 -0.84
N ASN A 269 15.10 11.68 -1.46
CA ASN A 269 14.80 12.99 -2.04
C ASN A 269 14.51 14.01 -0.94
N VAL A 270 13.83 13.59 0.12
CA VAL A 270 13.53 14.47 1.26
C VAL A 270 14.00 13.83 2.55
N ILE A 271 14.80 14.57 3.31
CA ILE A 271 15.23 14.21 4.65
C ILE A 271 14.93 15.43 5.54
N ALA A 272 14.00 15.30 6.49
CA ALA A 272 13.71 16.41 7.39
C ALA A 272 13.42 15.96 8.82
N GLY A 273 14.06 16.61 9.79
CA GLY A 273 13.92 16.29 11.22
C GLY A 273 15.07 16.86 12.04
N THR A 274 15.33 16.30 13.22
CA THR A 274 16.49 16.67 14.04
C THR A 274 17.67 15.72 13.80
N LEU A 275 18.86 16.25 14.06
CA LEU A 275 20.09 15.48 14.16
C LEU A 275 20.86 16.03 15.36
N ASN A 276 20.63 15.45 16.53
CA ASN A 276 21.25 15.85 17.80
C ASN A 276 22.70 15.38 17.87
N CYS A 277 23.52 15.99 17.01
CA CYS A 277 24.93 15.71 16.89
C CYS A 277 25.66 15.89 18.24
N PRO A 278 26.43 14.89 18.70
CA PRO A 278 27.16 14.99 19.96
C PRO A 278 28.35 15.97 19.88
N ASP A 279 28.90 16.17 18.69
CA ASP A 279 29.99 17.11 18.41
C ASP A 279 29.44 18.41 17.80
N GLU A 280 30.03 19.55 18.18
CA GLU A 280 29.59 20.89 17.76
C GLU A 280 29.55 21.07 16.23
N PHE A 281 30.44 20.39 15.49
CA PHE A 281 30.56 20.51 14.03
C PHE A 281 29.90 19.36 13.25
N CYS A 282 29.26 18.41 13.93
CA CYS A 282 28.77 17.20 13.26
C CYS A 282 27.59 17.50 12.31
N ARG A 283 26.77 18.52 12.60
CA ARG A 283 25.66 18.92 11.73
C ARG A 283 26.19 19.59 10.47
N GLU A 284 27.06 20.59 10.61
CA GLU A 284 27.66 21.33 9.50
C GLU A 284 28.48 20.39 8.60
N ALA A 285 29.20 19.45 9.20
CA ALA A 285 29.92 18.43 8.44
C ALA A 285 28.98 17.50 7.67
N PHE A 286 27.83 17.15 8.24
CA PHE A 286 26.81 16.35 7.56
C PHE A 286 26.20 17.14 6.39
N GLU A 287 25.78 18.38 6.61
CA GLU A 287 25.16 19.23 5.60
C GLU A 287 26.13 19.52 4.45
N SER A 288 27.36 19.93 4.78
CA SER A 288 28.40 20.21 3.78
C SER A 288 28.72 18.96 2.95
N ARG A 289 28.78 17.78 3.57
CA ARG A 289 29.03 16.54 2.84
C ARG A 289 27.86 16.14 1.96
N TRP A 290 26.63 16.25 2.47
CA TRP A 290 25.42 15.95 1.71
C TRP A 290 25.28 16.89 0.51
N GLU A 291 25.58 18.17 0.70
CA GLU A 291 25.60 19.18 -0.36
C GLU A 291 26.66 18.86 -1.44
N SER A 292 27.88 18.53 -1.02
CA SER A 292 28.96 18.16 -1.95
C SER A 292 28.56 17.02 -2.87
N GLU A 293 27.86 16.00 -2.37
CA GLU A 293 27.42 14.86 -3.20
C GLU A 293 26.37 15.28 -4.24
N ARG A 294 25.48 16.24 -3.93
CA ARG A 294 24.50 16.76 -4.90
C ARG A 294 25.13 17.62 -5.98
N LEU A 295 26.15 18.38 -5.61
CA LEU A 295 26.94 19.15 -6.57
C LEU A 295 27.69 18.23 -7.53
N ASP A 296 28.29 17.15 -7.02
CA ASP A 296 28.99 16.16 -7.84
C ASP A 296 28.04 15.39 -8.79
N GLU A 297 26.80 15.17 -8.37
CA GLU A 297 25.73 14.54 -9.17
C GLU A 297 24.97 15.52 -10.08
N GLU A 298 25.34 16.81 -10.10
CA GLU A 298 24.64 17.90 -10.81
C GLU A 298 23.13 17.97 -10.52
N SER A 299 22.72 17.52 -9.33
CA SER A 299 21.31 17.44 -8.93
C SER A 299 20.83 18.76 -8.32
N SER A 300 19.56 19.11 -8.55
CA SER A 300 18.98 20.32 -7.96
C SER A 300 18.55 20.08 -6.51
N TYR A 301 19.02 20.91 -5.59
CA TYR A 301 18.75 20.70 -4.16
C TYR A 301 18.38 22.00 -3.42
N LYS A 302 17.83 21.84 -2.21
CA LYS A 302 17.64 22.90 -1.21
C LYS A 302 18.09 22.42 0.17
N LEU A 303 19.01 23.17 0.77
CA LEU A 303 19.28 23.08 2.20
C LEU A 303 18.32 24.04 2.92
N ALA A 304 17.43 23.50 3.75
CA ALA A 304 16.42 24.25 4.49
C ALA A 304 16.90 24.47 5.92
N THR A 305 17.29 25.71 6.22
CA THR A 305 17.78 26.12 7.55
C THR A 305 16.63 26.51 8.48
N GLU A 306 15.55 27.03 7.92
CA GLU A 306 14.33 27.39 8.64
C GLU A 306 13.11 26.65 8.09
N MET A 307 12.08 26.44 8.90
CA MET A 307 10.88 25.73 8.46
C MET A 307 10.21 26.40 7.25
N LYS A 308 10.26 27.74 7.17
CA LYS A 308 9.75 28.51 6.03
C LYS A 308 10.42 28.14 4.70
N ASP A 309 11.67 27.69 4.73
CA ASP A 309 12.42 27.30 3.52
C ASP A 309 11.84 26.04 2.89
N LEU A 310 11.25 25.15 3.70
CA LEU A 310 10.55 23.96 3.24
C LEU A 310 9.16 24.26 2.67
N LEU A 311 8.57 25.41 3.00
CA LEU A 311 7.25 25.81 2.52
C LEU A 311 7.33 26.70 1.27
N ASP A 312 8.53 26.92 0.74
CA ASP A 312 8.72 27.70 -0.48
C ASP A 312 8.24 26.91 -1.71
N PRO A 313 7.24 27.41 -2.47
CA PRO A 313 6.78 26.76 -3.70
C PRO A 313 7.87 26.57 -4.75
N ALA A 314 8.98 27.31 -4.69
CA ALA A 314 10.14 27.10 -5.58
C ALA A 314 10.79 25.71 -5.41
N LEU A 315 10.44 24.97 -4.35
CA LEU A 315 10.82 23.57 -4.17
C LEU A 315 10.19 22.63 -5.18
N ASP A 316 9.09 23.03 -5.83
CA ASP A 316 8.43 22.25 -6.89
C ASP A 316 9.34 22.03 -8.11
N GLU A 317 10.50 22.69 -8.21
CA GLU A 317 11.50 22.51 -9.27
C GLU A 317 12.76 21.77 -8.79
N ARG A 318 12.86 21.46 -7.49
CA ARG A 318 14.03 20.81 -6.89
C ARG A 318 13.85 19.29 -6.83
N GLU A 319 14.96 18.56 -6.91
CA GLU A 319 14.97 17.09 -6.82
C GLU A 319 15.22 16.60 -5.39
N TYR A 320 15.94 17.40 -4.59
CA TYR A 320 16.33 17.06 -3.23
C TYR A 320 16.09 18.21 -2.24
N ALA A 321 15.72 17.87 -0.99
CA ALA A 321 15.90 18.78 0.13
C ALA A 321 16.31 18.08 1.42
N LEU A 322 17.12 18.81 2.18
CA LEU A 322 17.56 18.46 3.51
C LEU A 322 17.13 19.58 4.47
N GLY A 323 16.35 19.23 5.49
CA GLY A 323 15.92 20.15 6.54
C GLY A 323 16.29 19.64 7.93
N LEU A 324 17.41 20.11 8.47
CA LEU A 324 17.86 19.74 9.82
C LEU A 324 17.50 20.85 10.80
N PHE A 325 16.52 20.58 11.66
CA PHE A 325 15.98 21.57 12.60
C PHE A 325 16.31 21.24 14.04
N ASP A 326 16.29 22.25 14.91
CA ASP A 326 16.44 22.05 16.35
C ASP A 326 15.15 21.48 16.96
N GLN A 327 15.30 20.77 18.07
CA GLN A 327 14.16 20.15 18.76
C GLN A 327 13.13 21.18 19.20
N GLN A 328 13.55 22.40 19.57
CA GLN A 328 12.64 23.49 19.95
C GLN A 328 11.79 23.98 18.77
N THR A 329 12.35 23.94 17.56
CA THR A 329 11.65 24.31 16.32
C THR A 329 10.61 23.25 15.97
N LEU A 330 10.97 21.96 16.08
CA LEU A 330 10.04 20.86 15.78
C LEU A 330 9.01 20.58 16.88
N ALA A 331 9.21 21.12 18.08
CA ALA A 331 8.22 21.12 19.14
C ALA A 331 7.18 22.26 19.01
N GLN A 332 7.37 23.20 18.07
CA GLN A 332 6.36 24.24 17.82
C GLN A 332 5.09 23.64 17.21
N PRO A 333 3.91 24.21 17.51
CA PRO A 333 2.67 23.79 16.87
C PRO A 333 2.76 23.87 15.34
N ASN A 334 2.22 22.88 14.65
CA ASN A 334 2.21 22.73 13.19
C ASN A 334 3.56 22.38 12.55
N ALA A 335 4.66 22.23 13.31
CA ALA A 335 5.93 21.83 12.72
C ALA A 335 5.83 20.48 12.01
N PHE A 336 5.06 19.52 12.55
CA PHE A 336 4.86 18.22 11.89
C PHE A 336 4.04 18.35 10.60
N HIS A 337 3.05 19.23 10.59
CA HIS A 337 2.29 19.59 9.37
C HIS A 337 3.23 20.19 8.31
N ASP A 338 4.05 21.17 8.68
CA ASP A 338 4.89 21.92 7.77
C ASP A 338 5.97 21.04 7.12
N LEU A 339 6.57 20.12 7.90
CA LEU A 339 7.50 19.11 7.37
C LEU A 339 6.89 18.29 6.24
N ILE A 340 5.62 17.91 6.38
CA ILE A 340 4.93 17.04 5.42
C ILE A 340 4.54 17.82 4.17
N VAL A 341 3.99 19.02 4.34
CA VAL A 341 3.68 19.92 3.21
C VAL A 341 4.96 20.24 2.42
N GLY A 342 6.05 20.54 3.11
CA GLY A 342 7.34 20.80 2.46
C GLY A 342 7.91 19.59 1.72
N ALA A 343 7.77 18.39 2.29
CA ALA A 343 8.16 17.18 1.59
C ALA A 343 7.37 16.95 0.30
N LEU A 344 6.07 17.27 0.30
CA LEU A 344 5.21 17.09 -0.87
C LEU A 344 5.57 18.01 -2.04
N HIS A 345 6.13 19.21 -1.79
CA HIS A 345 6.63 20.08 -2.86
C HIS A 345 7.70 19.40 -3.73
N ILE A 346 8.53 18.53 -3.14
CA ILE A 346 9.60 17.85 -3.88
C ILE A 346 9.13 16.52 -4.46
N LEU A 347 8.33 15.78 -3.68
CA LEU A 347 7.95 14.40 -3.97
C LEU A 347 6.78 14.26 -4.95
N GLU A 348 5.91 15.27 -5.06
CA GLU A 348 4.75 15.22 -5.95
C GLU A 348 5.18 15.32 -7.43
N ARG A 349 5.61 14.19 -7.98
CA ARG A 349 6.11 14.08 -9.34
C ARG A 349 5.43 12.95 -10.13
N PRO A 350 5.49 12.97 -11.47
CA PRO A 350 4.92 11.93 -12.32
C PRO A 350 5.49 10.53 -12.09
N GLU A 351 6.66 10.39 -11.48
CA GLU A 351 7.28 9.11 -11.12
C GLU A 351 6.52 8.43 -9.97
N GLY A 352 5.86 9.19 -9.11
CA GLY A 352 5.26 8.73 -7.87
C GLY A 352 6.27 8.57 -6.73
N PHE A 353 5.77 8.53 -5.50
CA PHE A 353 6.63 8.61 -4.32
C PHE A 353 6.16 7.74 -3.15
N VAL A 354 7.06 7.50 -2.20
CA VAL A 354 6.76 6.97 -0.87
C VAL A 354 7.31 7.93 0.18
N LEU A 355 6.40 8.55 0.93
CA LEU A 355 6.71 9.43 2.06
C LEU A 355 6.34 8.76 3.37
N VAL A 356 7.29 8.70 4.31
CA VAL A 356 7.04 8.21 5.67
C VAL A 356 7.26 9.37 6.64
N ALA A 357 6.17 9.79 7.28
CA ALA A 357 6.14 10.87 8.26
C ALA A 357 5.96 10.29 9.66
N ILE A 358 6.95 10.47 10.53
CA ILE A 358 7.02 9.82 11.85
C ILE A 358 6.94 10.88 12.93
N ALA A 359 5.87 10.85 13.72
CA ALA A 359 5.81 11.57 14.98
C ALA A 359 6.63 10.80 16.04
N ASP A 360 7.63 11.47 16.60
CA ASP A 360 8.48 10.90 17.64
C ASP A 360 7.72 10.84 18.97
N PRO A 361 7.70 9.68 19.67
CA PRO A 361 6.99 9.53 20.95
C PRO A 361 7.53 10.44 22.06
N LYS A 362 8.76 10.93 21.95
CA LYS A 362 9.36 11.87 22.91
C LYS A 362 8.92 13.31 22.67
N VAL A 363 8.36 13.62 21.50
CA VAL A 363 7.87 14.95 21.13
C VAL A 363 6.34 14.91 21.12
N PRO A 364 5.68 15.50 22.14
CA PRO A 364 4.23 15.40 22.25
C PRO A 364 3.56 16.03 21.03
N ILE A 365 2.72 15.24 20.35
CA ILE A 365 1.95 15.73 19.20
C ILE A 365 0.46 15.65 19.50
N THR A 366 -0.27 16.68 19.09
CA THR A 366 -1.72 16.73 19.24
C THR A 366 -2.41 16.00 18.09
N ALA A 367 -3.56 15.38 18.36
CA ALA A 367 -4.39 14.81 17.30
C ALA A 367 -4.81 15.90 16.28
N THR A 368 -4.99 17.15 16.72
CA THR A 368 -5.31 18.27 15.83
C THR A 368 -4.19 18.58 14.84
N GLU A 369 -2.93 18.44 15.21
CA GLU A 369 -1.80 18.70 14.31
C GLU A 369 -1.62 17.60 13.26
N ILE A 370 -1.85 16.34 13.64
CA ILE A 370 -1.93 15.27 12.65
C ILE A 370 -3.13 15.56 11.72
N ASP A 371 -4.26 16.06 12.24
CA ASP A 371 -5.49 16.32 11.45
C ASP A 371 -5.24 17.37 10.38
N THR A 372 -4.59 18.47 10.75
CA THR A 372 -4.21 19.51 9.79
C THR A 372 -3.26 18.94 8.73
N ALA A 373 -2.27 18.11 9.12
CA ALA A 373 -1.33 17.50 8.17
C ALA A 373 -2.02 16.57 7.16
N VAL A 374 -2.95 15.73 7.62
CA VAL A 374 -3.71 14.82 6.75
C VAL A 374 -4.65 15.62 5.83
N ARG A 375 -5.32 16.66 6.35
CA ARG A 375 -6.15 17.56 5.52
C ARG A 375 -5.34 18.27 4.44
N ALA A 376 -4.17 18.82 4.78
CA ALA A 376 -3.30 19.48 3.82
C ALA A 376 -2.82 18.50 2.73
N THR A 377 -2.50 17.26 3.12
CA THR A 377 -2.12 16.20 2.16
C THR A 377 -3.26 15.85 1.21
N LEU A 378 -4.48 15.68 1.73
CA LEU A 378 -5.67 15.44 0.89
C LEU A 378 -5.95 16.59 -0.08
N GLN A 379 -5.76 17.83 0.37
CA GLN A 379 -5.93 19.02 -0.46
C GLN A 379 -4.87 19.10 -1.56
N LYS A 380 -3.59 18.90 -1.22
CA LYS A 380 -2.48 18.92 -2.19
C LYS A 380 -2.67 17.84 -3.24
N LEU A 381 -3.02 16.62 -2.83
CA LEU A 381 -3.17 15.48 -3.73
C LEU A 381 -4.56 15.37 -4.37
N ASN A 382 -5.45 16.37 -4.24
CA ASN A 382 -6.85 16.30 -4.68
C ASN A 382 -7.01 15.83 -6.14
N ALA A 383 -6.11 16.24 -7.04
CA ALA A 383 -6.14 15.85 -8.45
C ALA A 383 -5.73 14.39 -8.71
N VAL A 384 -5.00 13.76 -7.79
CA VAL A 384 -4.41 12.42 -7.90
C VAL A 384 -4.80 11.50 -6.74
N LEU A 385 -5.88 11.81 -6.01
CA LEU A 385 -6.34 11.03 -4.84
C LEU A 385 -6.63 9.58 -5.21
N ASP A 386 -7.19 9.35 -6.41
CA ASP A 386 -7.49 8.02 -6.93
C ASP A 386 -6.27 7.10 -7.05
N ASP A 387 -5.08 7.67 -7.20
CA ASP A 387 -3.80 6.96 -7.35
C ASP A 387 -2.92 7.09 -6.09
N SER A 388 -3.41 7.77 -5.04
CA SER A 388 -2.66 8.08 -3.83
C SER A 388 -3.19 7.30 -2.63
N LEU A 389 -2.36 6.44 -2.07
CA LEU A 389 -2.66 5.70 -0.84
C LEU A 389 -2.21 6.53 0.37
N ILE A 390 -3.14 6.89 1.23
CA ILE A 390 -2.87 7.64 2.46
C ILE A 390 -3.21 6.73 3.65
N VAL A 391 -2.23 6.53 4.54
CA VAL A 391 -2.34 5.63 5.69
C VAL A 391 -1.94 6.38 6.95
N VAL A 392 -2.80 6.34 7.97
CA VAL A 392 -2.54 6.91 9.29
C VAL A 392 -2.51 5.78 10.31
N VAL A 393 -1.34 5.53 10.90
CA VAL A 393 -1.12 4.54 11.96
C VAL A 393 -0.94 5.29 13.27
N ARG A 394 -1.78 4.98 14.26
CA ARG A 394 -1.76 5.66 15.56
C ARG A 394 -1.97 4.69 16.71
N SER A 395 -1.21 4.87 17.79
CA SER A 395 -1.53 4.30 19.11
C SER A 395 -1.52 5.40 20.17
N ASP A 396 -2.41 5.27 21.15
CA ASP A 396 -2.38 6.12 22.33
C ASP A 396 -1.41 5.54 23.36
N ALA A 397 -0.58 6.40 23.96
CA ALA A 397 0.22 6.01 25.11
C ALA A 397 -0.72 5.84 26.32
N ARG A 398 -1.07 4.60 26.66
CA ARG A 398 -1.71 4.29 27.94
C ARG A 398 -0.69 3.63 28.84
N ASP A 399 -0.30 4.33 29.91
CA ASP A 399 0.44 3.77 31.06
C ASP A 399 1.67 2.90 30.73
N GLY A 400 2.35 3.19 29.61
CA GLY A 400 3.55 2.45 29.18
C GLY A 400 3.29 1.04 28.61
N GLU A 401 2.06 0.72 28.22
CA GLU A 401 1.72 -0.44 27.39
C GLU A 401 1.47 0.00 25.94
N SER A 402 2.13 -0.63 24.96
CA SER A 402 1.71 -0.46 23.56
C SER A 402 0.42 -1.23 23.35
N SER A 403 -0.68 -0.50 23.20
CA SER A 403 -1.95 -1.09 22.75
C SER A 403 -1.88 -1.41 21.24
N PHE A 404 -2.89 -2.10 20.71
CA PHE A 404 -3.06 -2.18 19.27
C PHE A 404 -3.06 -0.75 18.68
N ALA A 405 -2.36 -0.56 17.56
CA ALA A 405 -2.47 0.69 16.82
C ALA A 405 -3.68 0.61 15.89
N THR A 406 -4.41 1.71 15.72
CA THR A 406 -5.39 1.83 14.65
C THR A 406 -4.67 2.19 13.35
N VAL A 407 -5.15 1.63 12.25
CA VAL A 407 -4.68 1.94 10.90
C VAL A 407 -5.88 2.42 10.11
N HIS A 408 -5.90 3.71 9.78
CA HIS A 408 -6.93 4.32 8.93
C HIS A 408 -6.35 4.52 7.53
N ALA A 409 -7.08 4.14 6.48
CA ALA A 409 -6.58 4.27 5.13
C ALA A 409 -7.65 4.61 4.08
N THR A 410 -7.20 5.35 3.06
CA THR A 410 -7.98 5.66 1.86
C THR A 410 -7.10 5.57 0.61
N GLY A 411 -7.71 5.34 -0.56
CA GLY A 411 -7.02 5.19 -1.84
C GLY A 411 -6.82 3.74 -2.29
N PRO A 412 -5.90 3.49 -3.24
CA PRO A 412 -5.70 2.17 -3.84
C PRO A 412 -5.38 1.07 -2.83
N MET A 413 -6.08 -0.06 -2.96
CA MET A 413 -6.01 -1.25 -2.12
C MET A 413 -6.34 -1.06 -0.64
N ALA A 414 -6.78 0.13 -0.20
CA ALA A 414 -7.04 0.40 1.21
C ALA A 414 -8.09 -0.55 1.84
N HIS A 415 -8.99 -1.14 1.04
CA HIS A 415 -9.97 -2.15 1.46
C HIS A 415 -9.35 -3.43 2.04
N LEU A 416 -8.06 -3.69 1.78
CA LEU A 416 -7.32 -4.80 2.39
C LEU A 416 -7.03 -4.58 3.88
N LEU A 417 -7.13 -3.34 4.36
CA LEU A 417 -7.01 -3.00 5.78
C LEU A 417 -8.37 -3.20 6.44
N HIS A 418 -8.59 -4.43 6.91
CA HIS A 418 -9.77 -4.80 7.67
C HIS A 418 -9.39 -5.79 8.79
N ARG A 419 -10.10 -5.78 9.91
CA ARG A 419 -9.86 -6.68 11.06
C ARG A 419 -8.53 -6.36 11.78
N VAL A 420 -7.86 -7.39 12.27
CA VAL A 420 -6.61 -7.31 13.04
C VAL A 420 -5.50 -7.93 12.22
N HIS A 421 -4.39 -7.21 12.03
CA HIS A 421 -3.19 -7.65 11.35
C HIS A 421 -1.98 -7.56 12.28
N ASP A 422 -0.97 -8.40 12.05
CA ASP A 422 0.32 -8.23 12.71
C ASP A 422 1.08 -7.05 12.10
N GLN A 423 1.95 -6.40 12.88
CA GLN A 423 2.73 -5.24 12.43
C GLN A 423 3.54 -5.46 11.15
N THR A 424 3.95 -6.69 10.86
CA THR A 424 4.65 -7.05 9.62
C THR A 424 3.79 -6.86 8.38
N PHE A 425 2.46 -6.93 8.51
CA PHE A 425 1.53 -6.79 7.40
C PHE A 425 1.61 -5.41 6.73
N LEU A 426 1.93 -4.35 7.49
CA LEU A 426 1.95 -2.98 6.96
C LEU A 426 2.89 -2.84 5.75
N ALA A 427 4.12 -3.35 5.85
CA ALA A 427 5.07 -3.34 4.75
C ALA A 427 4.58 -4.16 3.55
N HIS A 428 4.00 -5.34 3.78
CA HIS A 428 3.47 -6.20 2.70
C HIS A 428 2.28 -5.55 1.99
N PHE A 429 1.38 -4.94 2.75
CA PHE A 429 0.25 -4.18 2.24
C PHE A 429 0.71 -3.03 1.33
N ILE A 430 1.65 -2.19 1.80
CA ILE A 430 2.21 -1.10 1.01
C ILE A 430 2.93 -1.64 -0.24
N SER A 431 3.69 -2.72 -0.06
CA SER A 431 4.44 -3.39 -1.12
C SER A 431 3.51 -3.88 -2.24
N PHE A 432 2.38 -4.50 -1.87
CA PHE A 432 1.34 -4.95 -2.77
C PHE A 432 0.63 -3.78 -3.47
N ALA A 433 0.15 -2.79 -2.69
CA ALA A 433 -0.61 -1.65 -3.20
C ALA A 433 0.21 -0.84 -4.22
N ALA A 434 1.48 -0.56 -3.92
CA ALA A 434 2.36 0.24 -4.76
C ALA A 434 3.07 -0.57 -5.87
N ARG A 435 2.94 -1.91 -5.85
CA ARG A 435 3.71 -2.85 -6.69
C ARG A 435 5.21 -2.57 -6.61
N ILE A 436 5.73 -2.62 -5.39
CA ILE A 436 7.15 -2.51 -5.08
C ILE A 436 7.64 -3.81 -4.43
N GLY A 437 8.93 -3.94 -4.17
CA GLY A 437 9.49 -5.10 -3.48
C GLY A 437 9.14 -6.43 -4.17
N ARG A 438 8.66 -7.40 -3.40
CA ARG A 438 8.28 -8.74 -3.91
C ARG A 438 7.07 -8.71 -4.86
N PHE A 439 6.24 -7.67 -4.81
CA PHE A 439 5.04 -7.52 -5.64
C PHE A 439 5.25 -6.60 -6.85
N ARG A 440 6.52 -6.30 -7.20
CA ARG A 440 6.84 -5.50 -8.39
C ARG A 440 6.34 -6.11 -9.70
N ASN A 441 6.41 -7.45 -9.81
CA ASN A 441 6.05 -8.16 -11.04
C ASN A 441 4.58 -8.56 -11.01
N ALA A 442 3.88 -8.28 -12.12
CA ALA A 442 2.44 -8.52 -12.26
C ALA A 442 2.05 -9.99 -12.07
N ASP A 443 2.93 -10.95 -12.39
CA ASP A 443 2.61 -12.38 -12.31
C ASP A 443 2.32 -12.86 -10.88
N LEU A 444 3.07 -12.37 -9.89
CA LEU A 444 2.84 -12.71 -8.47
C LEU A 444 1.56 -12.04 -7.95
N THR A 445 1.32 -10.79 -8.35
CA THR A 445 0.10 -10.03 -7.97
C THR A 445 -1.15 -10.66 -8.59
N ASN A 446 -1.10 -11.05 -9.86
CA ASN A 446 -2.19 -11.71 -10.56
C ASN A 446 -2.48 -13.09 -9.95
N PHE A 447 -1.44 -13.84 -9.54
CA PHE A 447 -1.63 -15.11 -8.83
C PHE A 447 -2.37 -14.94 -7.49
N ILE A 448 -2.05 -13.89 -6.72
CA ILE A 448 -2.76 -13.60 -5.46
C ILE A 448 -4.19 -13.13 -5.71
N LEU A 449 -4.40 -12.26 -6.70
CA LEU A 449 -5.74 -11.82 -7.10
C LEU A 449 -6.62 -12.95 -7.67
N GLN A 450 -6.02 -14.07 -8.11
CA GLN A 450 -6.73 -15.28 -8.55
C GLN A 450 -7.02 -16.26 -7.42
N MET A 451 -6.41 -16.09 -6.24
CA MET A 451 -6.66 -16.93 -5.05
C MET A 451 -7.80 -16.42 -4.17
N VAL A 452 -8.31 -15.21 -4.45
CA VAL A 452 -9.52 -14.61 -3.86
C VAL A 452 -10.64 -14.70 -4.89
#